data_AF-A0A2N0QHL1-F1
#
_entry.id   AF-A0A2N0QHL1-F1
#
_cell.length_a   1.000
_cell.length_b   1.000
_cell.length_c   1.000
_cell.angle_alpha   90.00
_cell.angle_beta   90.00
_cell.angle_gamma   90.00
#
_symmetry.space_group_name_H-M   'P 1'
#
loop_
_entity.id
_entity.type
_entity.pdbx_description
1 polymer ?
#
loop_
_entity_poly.entity_id
_entity_poly.type
_entity_poly.pdbx_seq_one_letter_code
_entity_poly.pdbx_strand_id
1 'polypeptide(L)'
;AVKVVTIFPNNPSKGLPTTQGIIVLTSTENGEHLAVMNASYLTRLRTGAMTALATDSLARKDANILTVIGTGEMAFEQTIGVLAIRNINQLLLFNRTIEKAHQFSEKLKGFGVDIPIVIASSVNEAVSSADIVCCATKSNTPVFDGKFLRPGTHVNGVGSYLPHMHEIDRTTISKSSKIVVDDIHGAKDEAGELIDAEE
;
A
#
# COMPACT_ATOMS: atom_id res chain seq x y z
N ALA A 1 2.57 9.43 21.82
CA ALA A 1 1.37 9.93 21.12
C ALA A 1 0.35 8.80 21.00
N VAL A 2 -0.94 9.11 20.97
CA VAL A 2 -2.02 8.12 20.76
C VAL A 2 -2.82 8.52 19.53
N LYS A 3 -3.10 7.56 18.64
CA LYS A 3 -4.01 7.73 17.50
C LYS A 3 -5.34 7.08 17.83
N VAL A 4 -6.41 7.85 17.77
CA VAL A 4 -7.78 7.34 17.82
C VAL A 4 -8.30 7.35 16.39
N VAL A 5 -8.64 6.17 15.85
CA VAL A 5 -9.06 6.02 14.46
C VAL A 5 -10.29 5.13 14.36
N THR A 6 -11.18 5.47 13.43
CA THR A 6 -12.33 4.64 13.07
C THR A 6 -12.37 4.45 11.55
N ILE A 7 -12.86 3.28 11.14
CA ILE A 7 -12.98 2.91 9.73
C ILE A 7 -14.42 2.47 9.47
N PHE A 8 -15.13 3.25 8.65
CA PHE A 8 -16.53 3.01 8.26
C PHE A 8 -16.62 2.97 6.73
N PRO A 9 -16.52 1.78 6.11
CA PRO A 9 -16.49 1.65 4.64
C PRO A 9 -17.69 2.29 3.92
N ASN A 10 -18.84 2.36 4.57
CA ASN A 10 -20.08 2.91 4.01
C ASN A 10 -20.25 4.43 4.19
N ASN A 11 -19.33 5.13 4.87
CA ASN A 11 -19.43 6.58 5.07
C ASN A 11 -19.49 7.43 3.78
N PRO A 12 -18.84 7.05 2.66
CA PRO A 12 -18.92 7.83 1.43
C PRO A 12 -20.35 8.01 0.89
N SER A 13 -21.28 7.08 1.14
CA SER A 13 -22.69 7.25 0.74
C SER A 13 -23.41 8.36 1.50
N LYS A 14 -22.82 8.84 2.60
CA LYS A 14 -23.29 9.96 3.43
C LYS A 14 -22.43 11.22 3.26
N GLY A 15 -21.50 11.24 2.30
CA GLY A 15 -20.55 12.34 2.12
C GLY A 15 -19.48 12.44 3.21
N LEU A 16 -19.27 11.38 4.00
CA LEU A 16 -18.26 11.35 5.06
C LEU A 16 -17.02 10.53 4.63
N PRO A 17 -15.82 10.82 5.19
CA PRO A 17 -14.63 10.00 4.94
C PRO A 17 -14.79 8.57 5.49
N THR A 18 -14.21 7.58 4.78
CA THR A 18 -14.14 6.21 5.29
C THR A 18 -13.35 6.12 6.58
N THR A 19 -12.22 6.82 6.66
CA THR A 19 -11.34 6.80 7.82
C THR A 19 -11.34 8.18 8.47
N GLN A 20 -11.59 8.20 9.77
CA GLN A 20 -11.54 9.41 10.58
C GLN A 20 -10.66 9.14 11.79
N GLY A 21 -9.82 10.10 12.15
CA GLY A 21 -9.01 9.96 13.35
C GLY A 21 -8.31 11.23 13.77
N ILE A 22 -7.87 11.20 15.02
CA ILE A 22 -7.03 12.24 15.61
C ILE A 22 -5.77 11.60 16.22
N ILE A 23 -4.70 12.38 16.28
CA ILE A 23 -3.50 12.06 17.04
C ILE A 23 -3.41 13.07 18.18
N VAL A 24 -3.28 12.55 19.40
CA VAL A 24 -2.98 13.34 20.60
C VAL A 24 -1.51 13.12 20.96
N LEU A 25 -0.75 14.22 21.00
CA LEU A 25 0.62 14.23 21.48
C LEU A 25 0.63 14.67 22.94
N THR A 26 1.26 13.88 23.80
CA THR A 26 1.34 14.13 25.24
C THR A 26 2.80 14.14 25.66
N SER A 27 3.19 15.13 26.46
CA SER A 27 4.51 15.19 27.10
C SER A 27 4.68 14.02 28.07
N THR A 28 5.80 13.31 27.98
CA THR A 28 6.14 12.24 28.92
C THR A 28 6.71 12.78 30.23
N GLU A 29 7.03 14.06 30.31
CA GLU A 29 7.60 14.69 31.51
C GLU A 29 6.51 15.05 32.53
N ASN A 30 5.41 15.64 32.07
CA ASN A 30 4.37 16.22 32.94
C ASN A 30 2.93 15.81 32.56
N GLY A 31 2.75 15.03 31.50
CA GLY A 31 1.43 14.59 31.04
C GLY A 31 0.63 15.64 30.26
N GLU A 32 1.20 16.81 29.95
CA GLU A 32 0.53 17.86 29.19
C GLU A 32 0.22 17.43 27.75
N HIS A 33 -1.00 17.66 27.29
CA HIS A 33 -1.37 17.44 25.89
C HIS A 33 -0.88 18.60 25.02
N LEU A 34 0.20 18.35 24.28
CA LEU A 34 0.90 19.36 23.48
C LEU A 34 0.19 19.67 22.15
N ALA A 35 -0.47 18.67 21.55
CA ALA A 35 -1.15 18.86 20.27
C ALA A 35 -2.28 17.85 20.05
N VAL A 36 -3.30 18.29 19.31
CA VAL A 36 -4.32 17.44 18.70
C VAL A 36 -4.34 17.71 17.20
N MET A 37 -4.16 16.67 16.40
CA MET A 37 -4.02 16.80 14.95
C MET A 37 -4.92 15.80 14.23
N ASN A 38 -5.37 16.15 13.02
CA ASN A 38 -6.05 15.22 12.14
C ASN A 38 -5.11 14.06 11.76
N ALA A 39 -5.57 12.82 11.92
CA ALA A 39 -4.75 11.63 11.69
C ALA A 39 -4.78 11.13 10.24
N SER A 40 -5.68 11.62 9.38
CA SER A 40 -5.92 11.02 8.06
C SER A 40 -4.70 11.17 7.15
N TYR A 41 -4.17 12.39 7.00
CA TYR A 41 -2.95 12.61 6.21
C TYR A 41 -1.74 11.90 6.82
N LEU A 42 -1.53 12.05 8.14
CA LEU A 42 -0.40 11.44 8.84
C LEU A 42 -0.43 9.91 8.76
N THR A 43 -1.61 9.29 8.75
CA THR A 43 -1.77 7.85 8.57
C THR A 43 -1.32 7.42 7.17
N ARG A 44 -1.71 8.13 6.11
CA ARG A 44 -1.25 7.81 4.76
C ARG A 44 0.25 8.02 4.62
N LEU A 45 0.75 9.17 5.10
CA LEU A 45 2.16 9.54 5.02
C LEU A 45 3.05 8.52 5.72
N ARG A 46 2.74 8.16 6.98
CA ARG A 46 3.53 7.19 7.73
C ARG A 46 3.48 5.79 7.10
N THR A 47 2.34 5.37 6.55
CA THR A 47 2.25 4.07 5.88
C THR A 47 3.07 4.09 4.58
N GLY A 48 3.06 5.19 3.83
CA GLY A 48 3.93 5.35 2.65
C GLY A 48 5.42 5.32 3.00
N ALA A 49 5.79 5.98 4.10
CA ALA A 49 7.17 5.97 4.60
C ALA A 49 7.63 4.57 5.05
N MET A 50 6.76 3.79 5.70
CA MET A 50 7.07 2.40 6.07
C MET A 50 7.31 1.52 4.84
N THR A 51 6.47 1.65 3.81
CA THR A 51 6.68 0.98 2.52
C THR A 51 7.98 1.39 1.86
N ALA A 52 8.30 2.68 1.87
CA ALA A 52 9.57 3.18 1.34
C ALA A 52 10.77 2.57 2.08
N LEU A 53 10.72 2.50 3.41
CA LEU A 53 11.76 1.89 4.23
C LEU A 53 11.92 0.39 3.97
N ALA A 54 10.81 -0.35 3.90
CA ALA A 54 10.80 -1.77 3.58
C ALA A 54 11.35 -2.02 2.17
N THR A 55 10.90 -1.25 1.19
CA THR A 55 11.39 -1.29 -0.19
C THR A 55 12.87 -0.98 -0.26
N ASP A 56 13.35 0.04 0.47
CA ASP A 56 14.77 0.38 0.47
C ASP A 56 15.64 -0.77 1.00
N SER A 57 15.16 -1.44 2.03
CA SER A 57 15.87 -2.53 2.70
C SER A 57 15.81 -3.86 1.95
N LEU A 58 14.69 -4.14 1.26
CA LEU A 58 14.35 -5.48 0.76
C LEU A 58 14.31 -5.60 -0.77
N ALA A 59 13.96 -4.52 -1.48
CA ALA A 59 13.94 -4.54 -2.93
C ALA A 59 15.35 -4.44 -3.50
N ARG A 60 15.57 -5.08 -4.66
CA ARG A 60 16.83 -4.96 -5.40
C ARG A 60 17.17 -3.49 -5.66
N LYS A 61 18.44 -3.14 -5.60
CA LYS A 61 18.90 -1.75 -5.77
C LYS A 61 18.72 -1.23 -7.20
N ASP A 62 18.68 -2.12 -8.18
CA ASP A 62 18.47 -1.84 -9.60
C ASP A 62 16.99 -1.93 -10.06
N ALA A 63 16.05 -2.13 -9.11
CA ALA A 63 14.62 -2.12 -9.40
C ALA A 63 14.18 -0.76 -9.98
N ASN A 64 13.53 -0.81 -11.14
CA ASN A 64 13.17 0.40 -11.90
C ASN A 64 11.73 0.42 -12.45
N ILE A 65 10.99 -0.69 -12.39
CA ILE A 65 9.57 -0.73 -12.74
C ILE A 65 8.71 -0.93 -11.48
N LEU A 66 7.82 0.03 -11.20
CA LEU A 66 6.86 -0.03 -10.10
C LEU A 66 5.44 -0.24 -10.63
N THR A 67 4.79 -1.31 -10.19
CA THR A 67 3.37 -1.58 -10.44
C THR A 67 2.56 -1.24 -9.20
N VAL A 68 1.52 -0.42 -9.35
CA VAL A 68 0.59 -0.04 -8.28
C VAL A 68 -0.79 -0.64 -8.57
N ILE A 69 -1.25 -1.50 -7.68
CA ILE A 69 -2.54 -2.18 -7.76
C ILE A 69 -3.49 -1.56 -6.73
N GLY A 70 -4.55 -0.95 -7.23
CA GLY A 70 -5.45 -0.13 -6.43
C GLY A 70 -5.01 1.31 -6.38
N THR A 71 -5.86 2.21 -6.88
CA THR A 71 -5.55 3.65 -6.98
C THR A 71 -6.40 4.48 -6.01
N GLY A 72 -6.62 3.93 -4.81
CA GLY A 72 -7.34 4.60 -3.73
C GLY A 72 -6.50 5.63 -2.98
N GLU A 73 -7.05 6.19 -1.90
CA GLU A 73 -6.36 7.25 -1.14
C GLU A 73 -4.99 6.84 -0.61
N MET A 74 -4.83 5.59 -0.14
CA MET A 74 -3.55 5.11 0.40
C MET A 74 -2.47 5.02 -0.68
N ALA A 75 -2.83 4.77 -1.95
CA ALA A 75 -1.87 4.45 -3.01
C ALA A 75 -0.92 5.62 -3.33
N PHE A 76 -1.34 6.85 -3.09
CA PHE A 76 -0.56 8.04 -3.45
C PHE A 76 0.73 8.12 -2.63
N GLU A 77 0.61 8.10 -1.30
CA GLU A 77 1.75 8.14 -0.39
C GLU A 77 2.65 6.89 -0.51
N GLN A 78 2.08 5.74 -0.88
CA GLN A 78 2.84 4.52 -1.22
C GLN A 78 3.72 4.75 -2.46
N THR A 79 3.14 5.30 -3.52
CA THR A 79 3.81 5.51 -4.80
C THR A 79 4.95 6.52 -4.62
N ILE A 80 4.65 7.72 -4.10
CA ILE A 80 5.67 8.76 -3.90
C ILE A 80 6.75 8.32 -2.90
N GLY A 81 6.39 7.49 -1.90
CA GLY A 81 7.33 6.90 -0.97
C GLY A 81 8.39 6.07 -1.70
N VAL A 82 7.97 5.15 -2.58
CA VAL A 82 8.90 4.34 -3.39
C VAL A 82 9.69 5.22 -4.37
N LEU A 83 9.05 6.17 -5.05
CA LEU A 83 9.75 7.09 -5.97
C LEU A 83 10.83 7.93 -5.28
N ALA A 84 10.67 8.22 -3.99
CA ALA A 84 11.67 8.96 -3.23
C ALA A 84 12.94 8.15 -2.91
N ILE A 85 12.87 6.81 -2.93
CA ILE A 85 13.98 5.91 -2.51
C ILE A 85 14.48 4.97 -3.61
N ARG A 86 13.82 4.93 -4.77
CA ARG A 86 14.22 4.12 -5.92
C ARG A 86 14.11 4.92 -7.20
N ASN A 87 15.09 4.74 -8.08
CA ASN A 87 15.10 5.33 -9.41
C ASN A 87 14.17 4.55 -10.34
N ILE A 88 12.86 4.79 -10.20
CA ILE A 88 11.83 4.18 -11.03
C ILE A 88 11.75 4.94 -12.36
N ASN A 89 11.82 4.22 -13.47
CA ASN A 89 11.72 4.77 -14.82
C ASN A 89 10.34 4.53 -15.48
N GLN A 90 9.50 3.67 -14.89
CA GLN A 90 8.17 3.37 -15.39
C GLN A 90 7.22 3.00 -14.25
N LEU A 91 6.03 3.59 -14.27
CA LEU A 91 4.89 3.25 -13.42
C LEU A 91 3.85 2.49 -14.23
N LEU A 92 3.41 1.36 -13.69
CA LEU A 92 2.25 0.61 -14.21
C LEU A 92 1.12 0.73 -13.19
N LEU A 93 0.00 1.30 -13.60
CA LEU A 93 -1.17 1.47 -12.72
C LEU A 93 -2.24 0.47 -13.13
N PHE A 94 -2.75 -0.28 -12.17
CA PHE A 94 -3.93 -1.12 -12.37
C PHE A 94 -4.99 -0.79 -11.33
N ASN A 95 -6.23 -0.62 -11.80
CA ASN A 95 -7.39 -0.56 -10.94
C ASN A 95 -8.59 -1.16 -11.67
N ARG A 96 -9.45 -1.89 -10.94
CA ARG A 96 -10.66 -2.52 -11.52
C ARG A 96 -11.57 -1.53 -12.25
N THR A 97 -11.65 -0.30 -11.77
CA THR A 97 -12.30 0.83 -12.45
C THR A 97 -11.22 1.66 -13.12
N ILE A 98 -11.09 1.57 -14.44
CA ILE A 98 -9.99 2.16 -15.21
C ILE A 98 -9.94 3.69 -15.06
N GLU A 99 -11.09 4.35 -14.93
CA GLU A 99 -11.21 5.80 -14.74
C GLU A 99 -10.49 6.27 -13.47
N LYS A 100 -10.50 5.46 -12.41
CA LYS A 100 -9.76 5.76 -11.18
C LYS A 100 -8.25 5.65 -11.37
N ALA A 101 -7.77 4.82 -12.29
CA ALA A 101 -6.34 4.77 -12.63
C ALA A 101 -5.92 6.00 -13.44
N HIS A 102 -6.78 6.46 -14.36
CA HIS A 102 -6.58 7.74 -15.06
C HIS A 102 -6.53 8.92 -14.09
N GLN A 103 -7.52 9.05 -13.20
CA GLN A 103 -7.53 10.12 -12.18
C GLN A 103 -6.29 10.11 -11.30
N PHE A 104 -5.83 8.92 -10.92
CA PHE A 104 -4.62 8.76 -10.11
C PHE A 104 -3.35 9.15 -10.88
N SER A 105 -3.25 8.78 -12.16
CA SER A 105 -2.17 9.21 -13.05
C SER A 105 -2.10 10.74 -13.13
N GLU A 106 -3.24 11.41 -13.36
CA GLU A 106 -3.29 12.87 -13.40
C GLU A 106 -2.94 13.51 -12.04
N LYS A 107 -3.33 12.89 -10.93
CA LYS A 107 -2.93 13.33 -9.59
C LYS A 107 -1.42 13.25 -9.38
N LEU A 108 -0.77 12.17 -9.84
CA LEU A 108 0.69 12.02 -9.76
C LEU A 108 1.41 13.05 -10.63
N LYS A 109 0.95 13.25 -11.88
CA LYS A 109 1.51 14.28 -12.77
C LYS A 109 1.35 15.68 -12.19
N GLY A 110 0.18 16.01 -11.65
CA GLY A 110 -0.09 17.29 -10.99
C GLY A 110 0.77 17.54 -9.74
N PHE A 111 1.29 16.48 -9.12
CA PHE A 111 2.26 16.55 -8.03
C PHE A 111 3.71 16.75 -8.51
N GLY A 112 4.00 16.54 -9.79
CA GLY A 112 5.33 16.65 -10.39
C GLY A 112 6.03 15.31 -10.64
N VAL A 113 5.28 14.19 -10.68
CA VAL A 113 5.83 12.91 -11.12
C VAL A 113 5.99 12.91 -12.65
N ASP A 114 7.24 13.03 -13.11
CA ASP A 114 7.62 13.11 -14.53
C ASP A 114 8.30 11.82 -15.01
N ILE A 115 7.62 10.70 -14.83
CA ILE A 115 8.04 9.40 -15.37
C ILE A 115 6.92 8.79 -16.20
N PRO A 116 7.23 7.94 -17.19
CA PRO A 116 6.22 7.20 -17.95
C PRO A 116 5.22 6.46 -17.04
N ILE A 117 3.94 6.84 -17.14
CA ILE A 117 2.83 6.16 -16.46
C ILE A 117 1.98 5.43 -17.50
N VAL A 118 1.88 4.11 -17.37
CA VAL A 118 1.03 3.24 -18.20
C VAL A 118 -0.13 2.73 -17.36
N ILE A 119 -1.34 2.82 -17.89
CA ILE A 119 -2.52 2.22 -17.26
C ILE A 119 -2.71 0.84 -17.88
N ALA A 120 -2.47 -0.19 -17.08
CA ALA A 120 -2.53 -1.57 -17.52
C ALA A 120 -3.98 -2.04 -17.64
N SER A 121 -4.28 -2.77 -18.72
CA SER A 121 -5.57 -3.45 -18.92
C SER A 121 -5.64 -4.80 -18.20
N SER A 122 -4.49 -5.39 -17.87
CA SER A 122 -4.36 -6.68 -17.19
C SER A 122 -3.40 -6.58 -16.02
N VAL A 123 -3.87 -6.95 -14.83
CA VAL A 123 -3.04 -6.93 -13.61
C VAL A 123 -1.90 -7.95 -13.69
N ASN A 124 -2.16 -9.12 -14.26
CA ASN A 124 -1.16 -10.19 -14.37
C ASN A 124 -0.05 -9.82 -15.36
N GLU A 125 -0.38 -9.12 -16.45
CA GLU A 125 0.63 -8.58 -17.36
C GLU A 125 1.46 -7.47 -16.67
N ALA A 126 0.82 -6.60 -15.88
CA ALA A 126 1.51 -5.53 -15.15
C ALA A 126 2.47 -6.06 -14.08
N VAL A 127 2.11 -7.12 -13.34
CA VAL A 127 3.03 -7.72 -12.35
C VAL A 127 4.12 -8.56 -13.00
N SER A 128 3.93 -9.04 -14.23
CA SER A 128 4.94 -9.81 -14.96
C SER A 128 6.16 -8.98 -15.36
N SER A 129 6.01 -7.67 -15.52
CA SER A 129 7.09 -6.73 -15.83
C SER A 129 7.59 -5.96 -14.61
N ALA A 130 6.96 -6.12 -13.45
CA ALA A 130 7.28 -5.36 -12.24
C ALA A 130 8.59 -5.81 -11.57
N ASP A 131 9.36 -4.84 -11.06
CA ASP A 131 10.41 -5.09 -10.07
C ASP A 131 9.87 -4.89 -8.65
N ILE A 132 8.95 -3.94 -8.49
CA ILE A 132 8.24 -3.67 -7.24
C ILE A 132 6.74 -3.66 -7.53
N VAL A 133 5.95 -4.32 -6.68
CA VAL A 133 4.49 -4.27 -6.70
C VAL A 133 4.00 -3.67 -5.40
N CYS A 134 3.15 -2.65 -5.46
CA CYS A 134 2.46 -2.11 -4.29
C CYS A 134 0.96 -2.38 -4.43
N CYS A 135 0.39 -3.11 -3.47
CA CYS A 135 -1.04 -3.38 -3.38
C CYS A 135 -1.65 -2.47 -2.30
N ALA A 136 -2.68 -1.72 -2.67
CA ALA A 136 -3.37 -0.78 -1.77
C ALA A 136 -4.89 -0.78 -2.05
N THR A 137 -5.48 -1.97 -2.08
CA THR A 137 -6.88 -2.26 -2.34
C THR A 137 -7.64 -2.58 -1.05
N LYS A 138 -8.97 -2.74 -1.17
CA LYS A 138 -9.83 -3.26 -0.09
C LYS A 138 -10.41 -4.62 -0.48
N SER A 139 -9.59 -5.45 -1.13
CA SER A 139 -10.05 -6.71 -1.70
C SER A 139 -10.20 -7.79 -0.62
N ASN A 140 -11.16 -8.69 -0.82
CA ASN A 140 -11.34 -9.90 0.00
C ASN A 140 -10.83 -11.15 -0.74
N THR A 141 -10.22 -10.96 -1.91
CA THR A 141 -9.68 -12.01 -2.77
C THR A 141 -8.39 -11.50 -3.41
N PRO A 142 -7.37 -12.36 -3.63
CA PRO A 142 -6.12 -11.95 -4.24
C PRO A 142 -6.30 -11.13 -5.52
N VAL A 143 -5.52 -10.06 -5.68
CA VAL A 143 -5.69 -9.08 -6.77
C VAL A 143 -4.80 -9.36 -7.97
N PHE A 144 -3.88 -10.31 -7.87
CA PHE A 144 -3.05 -10.84 -8.95
C PHE A 144 -2.71 -12.32 -8.67
N ASP A 145 -2.25 -13.04 -9.69
CA ASP A 145 -1.77 -14.42 -9.56
C ASP A 145 -0.24 -14.44 -9.38
N GLY A 146 0.24 -14.99 -8.27
CA GLY A 146 1.66 -15.05 -7.91
C GLY A 146 2.54 -15.85 -8.89
N LYS A 147 1.95 -16.62 -9.81
CA LYS A 147 2.67 -17.31 -10.88
C LYS A 147 3.28 -16.34 -11.89
N PHE A 148 2.68 -15.16 -12.07
CA PHE A 148 3.16 -14.14 -13.00
C PHE A 148 4.33 -13.33 -12.44
N LEU A 149 4.58 -13.39 -11.13
CA LEU A 149 5.73 -12.72 -10.53
C LEU A 149 7.05 -13.38 -10.97
N ARG A 150 8.00 -12.53 -11.37
CA ARG A 150 9.37 -12.91 -11.70
C ARG A 150 10.22 -13.08 -10.43
N PRO A 151 11.27 -13.91 -10.45
CA PRO A 151 12.26 -13.92 -9.39
C PRO A 151 12.86 -12.53 -9.17
N GLY A 152 13.01 -12.13 -7.90
CA GLY A 152 13.56 -10.83 -7.52
C GLY A 152 12.56 -9.67 -7.50
N THR A 153 11.27 -9.92 -7.75
CA THR A 153 10.20 -8.93 -7.53
C THR A 153 9.95 -8.74 -6.02
N HIS A 154 9.87 -7.49 -5.59
CA HIS A 154 9.48 -7.12 -4.22
C HIS A 154 7.99 -6.73 -4.19
N VAL A 155 7.24 -7.25 -3.21
CA VAL A 155 5.80 -6.96 -3.06
C VAL A 155 5.55 -6.28 -1.73
N ASN A 156 4.86 -5.15 -1.77
CA ASN A 156 4.31 -4.46 -0.62
C ASN A 156 2.79 -4.70 -0.57
N GLY A 157 2.32 -5.50 0.39
CA GLY A 157 0.89 -5.66 0.71
C GLY A 157 0.50 -4.70 1.82
N VAL A 158 -0.44 -3.80 1.56
CA VAL A 158 -0.77 -2.69 2.49
C VAL A 158 -2.27 -2.61 2.79
N GLY A 159 -3.10 -3.15 1.89
CA GLY A 159 -4.55 -3.02 1.93
C GLY A 159 -5.25 -3.98 2.91
N SER A 160 -4.66 -5.13 3.22
CA SER A 160 -5.23 -6.14 4.11
C SER A 160 -4.96 -5.79 5.58
N TYR A 161 -5.99 -5.34 6.30
CA TYR A 161 -5.93 -5.01 7.73
C TYR A 161 -7.05 -5.69 8.55
N LEU A 162 -7.76 -6.65 7.95
CA LEU A 162 -8.78 -7.48 8.61
C LEU A 162 -8.62 -8.93 8.15
N PRO A 163 -8.94 -9.93 8.99
CA PRO A 163 -8.72 -11.35 8.67
C PRO A 163 -9.35 -11.87 7.37
N HIS A 164 -10.41 -11.23 6.88
CA HIS A 164 -11.09 -11.63 5.64
C HIS A 164 -10.63 -10.87 4.40
N MET A 165 -9.67 -9.96 4.55
CA MET A 165 -9.12 -9.17 3.45
C MET A 165 -7.92 -9.90 2.86
N HIS A 166 -7.88 -9.94 1.54
CA HIS A 166 -6.83 -10.61 0.78
C HIS A 166 -6.45 -9.78 -0.43
N GLU A 167 -5.18 -9.40 -0.50
CA GLU A 167 -4.58 -8.85 -1.72
C GLU A 167 -3.64 -9.84 -2.39
N ILE A 168 -2.99 -10.67 -1.59
CA ILE A 168 -1.90 -11.55 -2.02
C ILE A 168 -2.38 -13.00 -1.97
N ASP A 169 -2.04 -13.78 -3.00
CA ASP A 169 -2.37 -15.20 -3.04
C ASP A 169 -1.35 -16.06 -2.29
N ARG A 170 -1.76 -17.28 -1.92
CA ARG A 170 -0.85 -18.25 -1.28
C ARG A 170 0.38 -18.56 -2.15
N THR A 171 0.24 -18.54 -3.49
CA THR A 171 1.37 -18.78 -4.40
C THR A 171 2.49 -17.76 -4.19
N THR A 172 2.15 -16.48 -4.05
CA THR A 172 3.10 -15.41 -3.80
C THR A 172 3.81 -15.62 -2.46
N ILE A 173 3.06 -15.94 -1.41
CA ILE A 173 3.60 -16.19 -0.07
C ILE A 173 4.57 -17.39 -0.11
N SER A 174 4.16 -18.53 -0.64
CA SER A 174 4.98 -19.74 -0.70
C SER A 174 6.23 -19.59 -1.57
N LYS A 175 6.20 -18.74 -2.61
CA LYS A 175 7.36 -18.44 -3.47
C LYS A 175 8.29 -17.39 -2.87
N SER A 176 7.86 -16.66 -1.83
CA SER A 176 8.64 -15.57 -1.25
C SER A 176 9.85 -16.14 -0.49
N SER A 177 11.05 -15.68 -0.86
CA SER A 177 12.28 -16.06 -0.15
C SER A 177 12.37 -15.43 1.24
N LYS A 178 11.62 -14.36 1.48
CA LYS A 178 11.54 -13.67 2.76
C LYS A 178 10.19 -12.97 2.89
N ILE A 179 9.58 -13.10 4.06
CA ILE A 179 8.36 -12.37 4.46
C ILE A 179 8.76 -11.48 5.62
N VAL A 180 8.42 -10.19 5.53
CA VAL A 180 8.67 -9.20 6.58
C VAL A 180 7.37 -8.49 6.86
N VAL A 181 7.02 -8.39 8.14
CA VAL A 181 5.83 -7.71 8.64
C VAL A 181 6.27 -6.57 9.54
N ASP A 182 5.42 -5.56 9.67
CA ASP A 182 5.65 -4.41 10.56
C ASP A 182 5.48 -4.78 12.03
N ASP A 183 4.52 -5.63 12.35
CA ASP A 183 4.34 -6.26 13.66
C ASP A 183 3.89 -7.73 13.52
N ILE A 184 4.59 -8.65 14.18
CA ILE A 184 4.31 -10.09 14.07
C ILE A 184 2.96 -10.44 14.70
N HIS A 185 2.63 -9.80 15.82
CA HIS A 185 1.37 -10.07 16.52
C HIS A 185 0.18 -9.55 15.71
N GLY A 186 0.22 -8.27 15.29
CA GLY A 186 -0.80 -7.68 14.43
C GLY A 186 -0.98 -8.44 13.11
N ALA A 187 0.10 -8.87 12.45
CA ALA A 187 -0.01 -9.66 11.23
C ALA A 187 -0.77 -10.99 11.42
N LYS A 188 -0.58 -11.68 12.55
CA LYS A 188 -1.27 -12.93 12.88
C LYS A 188 -2.75 -12.74 13.24
N ASP A 189 -3.14 -11.52 13.62
CA ASP A 189 -4.52 -11.21 14.02
C ASP A 189 -5.30 -10.46 12.92
N GLU A 190 -4.62 -9.79 11.99
CA GLU A 190 -5.23 -8.84 11.05
C GLU A 190 -4.97 -9.14 9.57
N ALA A 191 -3.83 -9.76 9.21
CA ALA A 191 -3.45 -9.94 7.80
C ALA A 191 -3.99 -11.26 7.24
N GLY A 192 -5.21 -11.24 6.71
CA GLY A 192 -5.93 -12.44 6.24
C GLY A 192 -5.10 -13.37 5.36
N GLU A 193 -4.38 -12.86 4.37
CA GLU A 193 -3.54 -13.70 3.51
C GLU A 193 -2.40 -14.44 4.24
N LEU A 194 -1.85 -13.89 5.32
CA LEU A 194 -0.81 -14.52 6.12
C LEU A 194 -1.40 -15.50 7.13
N ILE A 195 -2.55 -15.15 7.73
CA ILE A 195 -3.31 -16.04 8.62
C ILE A 195 -3.68 -17.30 7.87
N ASP A 196 -4.30 -17.16 6.71
CA ASP A 196 -4.65 -18.28 5.85
C ASP A 196 -3.41 -19.10 5.52
N ALA A 197 -2.31 -18.47 5.10
CA ALA A 197 -1.11 -19.20 4.67
C ALA A 197 -0.40 -19.99 5.79
N GLU A 198 -0.62 -19.67 7.06
CA GLU A 198 -0.10 -20.43 8.21
C GLU A 198 -0.89 -21.73 8.47
N GLU A 199 -2.16 -21.80 8.02
CA GLU A 199 -3.03 -22.99 8.06
C GLU A 199 -2.80 -23.96 6.88
#